data_AF-A0A523IAF2-F1
#
_entry.id   AF-A0A523IAF2-F1
#
_cell.length_a   1.000
_cell.length_b   1.000
_cell.length_c   1.000
_cell.angle_alpha   90.00
_cell.angle_beta   90.00
_cell.angle_gamma   90.00
#
_symmetry.space_group_name_H-M   'P 1'
#
loop_
_entity.id
_entity.type
_entity.pdbx_description
1 polymer ?
#
loop_
_entity_poly.entity_id
_entity_poly.type
_entity_poly.pdbx_seq_one_letter_code
_entity_poly.pdbx_strand_id
1 'polypeptide(L)'
;MGILWFGRAKTLEDLNIKDLRKERVRQEVEQDQMVSRIRRAQDEYDGYLDAASEPYVGEAEVEVSAYKMDRAMKRKTTAENHLQQVITRIQVIDSTVDIFQLRKELEKKGIWKVIAGMDEDRLQEQLEIFAGERKEAQLGVNKIAELLDVDELDVKARRGAGYRRAKDAILSAKEIKRV
;
A
#
# COMPACT_ATOMS: atom_id res chain seq x y z
N MET A 1 7.46 4.16 -11.11
CA MET A 1 6.67 5.05 -10.23
C MET A 1 7.09 4.70 -8.81
N GLY A 2 8.06 5.43 -8.25
CA GLY A 2 8.45 5.30 -6.85
C GLY A 2 8.19 6.64 -6.19
N ILE A 3 7.22 6.69 -5.29
CA ILE A 3 6.79 7.85 -4.51
C ILE A 3 6.02 7.23 -3.34
N LEU A 4 6.46 7.42 -2.09
CA LEU A 4 5.57 7.37 -0.93
C LEU A 4 4.33 8.20 -1.28
N TRP A 5 3.21 7.55 -1.67
CA TRP A 5 2.00 8.10 -2.32
C TRP A 5 1.32 9.30 -1.59
N PHE A 6 1.96 9.80 -0.54
CA PHE A 6 1.67 10.83 0.44
C PHE A 6 2.49 12.12 0.24
N GLY A 7 2.77 12.51 -1.01
CA GLY A 7 3.36 13.82 -1.31
C GLY A 7 4.88 13.87 -1.20
N ARG A 8 5.43 14.64 -0.23
CA ARG A 8 6.88 14.91 -0.09
C ARG A 8 7.58 14.10 1.01
N ALA A 9 6.87 13.17 1.66
CA ALA A 9 7.44 12.35 2.70
C ALA A 9 8.52 11.44 2.13
N LYS A 10 9.66 11.34 2.81
CA LYS A 10 10.77 10.46 2.41
C LYS A 10 11.01 9.33 3.41
N THR A 11 10.54 9.53 4.64
CA THR A 11 10.65 8.56 5.72
C THR A 11 9.30 8.34 6.37
N LEU A 12 9.17 7.24 7.11
CA LEU A 12 7.98 6.97 7.91
C LEU A 12 7.72 8.09 8.94
N GLU A 13 8.75 8.77 9.44
CA GLU A 13 8.61 9.82 10.45
C GLU A 13 8.04 11.13 9.91
N ASP A 14 8.17 11.37 8.60
CA ASP A 14 7.54 12.53 7.93
C ASP A 14 6.01 12.37 7.81
N LEU A 15 5.51 11.15 8.01
CA LEU A 15 4.09 10.84 7.88
C LEU A 15 3.34 11.06 9.19
N ASN A 16 2.16 11.66 9.07
CA ASN A 16 1.27 11.89 10.18
C ASN A 16 -0.04 11.11 9.97
N ILE A 17 -0.47 10.35 10.99
CA ILE A 17 -1.72 9.57 10.98
C ILE A 17 -2.91 10.44 10.58
N LYS A 18 -2.96 11.69 11.05
CA LYS A 18 -4.08 12.59 10.74
C LYS A 18 -4.16 12.90 9.25
N ASP A 19 -3.01 13.08 8.60
CA ASP A 19 -2.96 13.42 7.18
C ASP A 19 -3.10 12.17 6.30
N LEU A 20 -2.57 11.03 6.74
CA LEU A 20 -2.85 9.71 6.13
C LEU A 20 -4.35 9.39 6.12
N ARG A 21 -5.07 9.64 7.23
CA ARG A 21 -6.53 9.43 7.29
C ARG A 21 -7.30 10.38 6.38
N LYS A 22 -6.85 11.63 6.22
CA LYS A 22 -7.47 12.55 5.26
C LYS A 22 -7.25 12.08 3.83
N GLU A 23 -6.03 11.65 3.50
CA GLU A 23 -5.72 11.14 2.18
C GLU A 23 -6.50 9.86 1.89
N ARG A 24 -6.70 8.98 2.90
CA ARG A 24 -7.57 7.81 2.79
C ARG A 24 -8.97 8.19 2.32
N VAL A 25 -9.60 9.16 3.00
CA VAL A 25 -10.95 9.64 2.64
C VAL A 25 -10.96 10.23 1.24
N ARG A 26 -9.90 10.94 0.84
CA ARG A 26 -9.78 11.48 -0.51
C ARG A 26 -9.72 10.36 -1.56
N GLN A 27 -8.95 9.31 -1.29
CA GLN A 27 -8.85 8.14 -2.17
C GLN A 27 -10.17 7.36 -2.21
N GLU A 28 -10.92 7.27 -1.11
CA GLU A 28 -12.28 6.67 -1.11
C GLU A 28 -13.26 7.44 -2.00
N VAL A 29 -13.25 8.78 -1.92
CA VAL A 29 -14.05 9.61 -2.83
C VAL A 29 -13.65 9.39 -4.29
N GLU A 30 -12.34 9.26 -4.56
CA GLU A 30 -11.83 8.98 -5.91
C GLU A 30 -12.23 7.58 -6.40
N GLN A 31 -12.22 6.58 -5.50
CA GLN A 31 -12.70 5.22 -5.75
C GLN A 31 -14.16 5.24 -6.19
N ASP A 32 -15.04 5.92 -5.44
CA ASP A 32 -16.47 6.06 -5.76
C ASP A 32 -16.70 6.75 -7.11
N GLN A 33 -15.89 7.77 -7.42
CA GLN A 33 -15.93 8.43 -8.73
C GLN A 33 -15.53 7.48 -9.86
N MET A 34 -14.48 6.65 -9.68
CA MET A 34 -14.07 5.68 -10.69
C MET A 34 -15.13 4.58 -10.88
N VAL A 35 -15.71 4.06 -9.79
CA VAL A 35 -16.82 3.10 -9.85
C VAL A 35 -17.99 3.69 -10.64
N SER A 36 -18.33 4.95 -10.39
CA SER A 36 -19.39 5.65 -11.12
C SER A 36 -19.06 5.82 -12.61
N ARG A 37 -17.81 6.10 -12.96
CA ARG A 37 -17.35 6.19 -14.36
C ARG A 37 -17.41 4.85 -15.08
N ILE A 38 -17.02 3.76 -14.40
CA ILE A 38 -17.11 2.39 -14.94
C ILE A 38 -18.56 2.03 -15.23
N ARG A 39 -19.47 2.29 -14.28
CA ARG A 39 -20.90 2.05 -14.48
C ARG A 39 -21.45 2.82 -15.67
N ARG A 40 -21.21 4.14 -15.75
CA ARG A 40 -21.67 4.94 -16.90
C ARG A 40 -21.10 4.45 -18.23
N ALA A 41 -19.83 4.06 -18.27
CA ALA A 41 -19.23 3.55 -19.51
C ALA A 41 -19.85 2.20 -19.92
N GLN A 42 -20.23 1.36 -18.95
CA GLN A 42 -20.98 0.14 -19.19
C GLN A 42 -22.40 0.44 -19.68
N ASP A 43 -23.12 1.35 -19.02
CA ASP A 43 -24.48 1.74 -19.40
C ASP A 43 -24.51 2.33 -20.83
N GLU A 44 -23.50 3.14 -21.20
CA GLU A 44 -23.34 3.66 -22.56
C GLU A 44 -23.09 2.54 -23.57
N TYR A 45 -22.24 1.55 -23.22
CA TYR A 45 -21.99 0.39 -24.07
C TYR A 45 -23.27 -0.42 -24.32
N ASP A 46 -24.00 -0.72 -23.24
CA ASP A 46 -25.24 -1.50 -23.29
C ASP A 46 -26.31 -0.75 -24.11
N GLY A 47 -26.42 0.57 -23.94
CA GLY A 47 -27.32 1.40 -24.74
C GLY A 47 -27.00 1.40 -26.25
N TYR A 48 -25.72 1.38 -26.63
CA TYR A 48 -25.35 1.25 -28.05
C TYR A 48 -25.61 -0.16 -28.59
N LEU A 49 -25.40 -1.19 -27.75
CA LEU A 49 -25.70 -2.58 -28.12
C LEU A 49 -27.19 -2.77 -28.37
N ASP A 50 -28.04 -2.26 -27.48
CA ASP A 50 -29.50 -2.34 -27.61
C ASP A 50 -29.96 -1.62 -28.88
N ALA A 51 -29.49 -0.38 -29.11
CA ALA A 51 -29.83 0.39 -30.30
C ALA A 51 -29.40 -0.28 -31.61
N ALA A 52 -28.22 -0.91 -31.64
CA ALA A 52 -27.71 -1.61 -32.82
C ALA A 52 -28.39 -2.97 -33.06
N SER A 53 -29.10 -3.51 -32.06
CA SER A 53 -29.77 -4.81 -32.13
C SER A 53 -31.20 -4.71 -32.67
N GLU A 54 -31.70 -3.50 -32.98
CA GLU A 54 -33.04 -3.32 -33.52
C GLU A 54 -33.17 -3.91 -34.94
N PRO A 55 -34.34 -4.49 -35.32
CA PRO A 55 -34.49 -5.27 -36.56
C PRO A 55 -34.30 -4.51 -37.87
N TYR A 56 -34.31 -3.17 -37.83
CA TYR A 56 -34.30 -2.30 -39.01
C TYR A 56 -33.05 -1.43 -39.11
N VAL A 57 -32.05 -1.67 -38.28
CA VAL A 57 -30.81 -0.90 -38.24
C VAL A 57 -29.98 -1.18 -39.49
N GLY A 58 -29.53 -0.13 -40.16
CA GLY A 58 -28.69 -0.25 -41.34
C GLY A 58 -27.25 -0.63 -40.99
N GLU A 59 -26.51 -1.23 -41.94
CA GLU A 59 -25.10 -1.62 -41.75
C GLU A 59 -24.21 -0.47 -41.28
N ALA A 60 -24.41 0.74 -41.81
CA ALA A 60 -23.69 1.94 -41.38
C ALA A 60 -23.99 2.35 -39.92
N GLU A 61 -25.20 2.12 -39.44
CA GLU A 61 -25.58 2.41 -38.05
C GLU A 61 -24.99 1.38 -37.09
N VAL A 62 -24.88 0.12 -37.53
CA VAL A 62 -24.16 -0.94 -36.82
C VAL A 62 -22.67 -0.58 -36.69
N GLU A 63 -22.01 -0.12 -37.77
CA GLU A 63 -20.61 0.30 -37.72
C GLU A 63 -20.37 1.47 -36.77
N VAL A 64 -21.24 2.50 -36.83
CA VAL A 64 -21.17 3.66 -35.93
C VAL A 64 -21.36 3.23 -34.47
N SER A 65 -22.28 2.31 -34.20
CA SER A 65 -22.54 1.80 -32.86
C SER A 65 -21.35 0.97 -32.34
N ALA A 66 -20.79 0.09 -33.17
CA ALA A 66 -19.59 -0.66 -32.84
C ALA A 66 -18.39 0.25 -32.49
N TYR A 67 -18.20 1.34 -33.25
CA TYR A 67 -17.16 2.34 -32.94
C TYR A 67 -17.39 3.03 -31.59
N LYS A 68 -18.64 3.40 -31.28
CA LYS A 68 -19.00 4.03 -29.99
C LYS A 68 -18.85 3.06 -28.82
N MET A 69 -19.21 1.80 -29.01
CA MET A 69 -19.02 0.71 -28.05
C MET A 69 -17.53 0.50 -27.72
N ASP A 70 -16.66 0.42 -28.73
CA ASP A 70 -15.21 0.32 -28.52
C ASP A 70 -14.67 1.51 -27.69
N ARG A 71 -15.13 2.73 -27.99
CA ARG A 71 -14.73 3.92 -27.22
C ARG A 71 -15.27 3.90 -25.78
N ALA A 72 -16.46 3.37 -25.55
CA ALA A 72 -17.01 3.18 -24.21
C ALA A 72 -16.17 2.16 -23.42
N MET A 73 -15.81 1.04 -24.04
CA MET A 73 -14.95 0.02 -23.43
C MET A 73 -13.55 0.56 -23.11
N LYS A 74 -12.92 1.31 -24.02
CA LYS A 74 -11.62 1.94 -23.74
C LYS A 74 -11.67 2.88 -22.53
N ARG A 75 -12.75 3.66 -22.38
CA ARG A 75 -12.96 4.51 -21.19
C ARG A 75 -13.17 3.68 -19.93
N LYS A 76 -13.94 2.59 -20.02
CA LYS A 76 -14.16 1.64 -18.92
C LYS A 76 -12.82 1.04 -18.45
N THR A 77 -12.04 0.46 -19.34
CA THR A 77 -10.72 -0.12 -19.03
C THR A 77 -9.77 0.91 -18.41
N THR A 78 -9.77 2.15 -18.91
CA THR A 78 -8.97 3.23 -18.33
C THR A 78 -9.40 3.53 -16.89
N ALA A 79 -10.70 3.59 -16.63
CA ALA A 79 -11.24 3.81 -15.30
C ALA A 79 -11.00 2.62 -14.35
N GLU A 80 -11.05 1.38 -14.85
CA GLU A 80 -10.72 0.16 -14.09
C GLU A 80 -9.26 0.13 -13.68
N ASN A 81 -8.35 0.43 -14.61
CA ASN A 81 -6.92 0.53 -14.30
C ASN A 81 -6.64 1.60 -13.24
N HIS A 82 -7.31 2.75 -13.34
CA HIS A 82 -7.17 3.80 -12.34
C HIS A 82 -7.77 3.39 -10.99
N LEU A 83 -8.92 2.72 -10.99
CA LEU A 83 -9.54 2.18 -9.78
C LEU A 83 -8.60 1.21 -9.06
N GLN A 84 -7.91 0.33 -9.78
CA GLN A 84 -6.92 -0.57 -9.18
C GLN A 84 -5.80 0.21 -8.49
N GLN A 85 -5.28 1.26 -9.12
CA GLN A 85 -4.27 2.12 -8.50
C GLN A 85 -4.77 2.80 -7.22
N VAL A 86 -6.01 3.31 -7.23
CA VAL A 86 -6.64 3.93 -6.05
C VAL A 86 -6.81 2.91 -4.92
N ILE A 87 -7.27 1.69 -5.23
CA ILE A 87 -7.40 0.61 -4.24
C ILE A 87 -6.05 0.28 -3.61
N THR A 88 -5.00 0.13 -4.43
CA THR A 88 -3.64 -0.11 -3.92
C THR A 88 -3.19 1.01 -2.99
N ARG A 89 -3.43 2.28 -3.35
CA ARG A 89 -3.10 3.42 -2.47
C ARG A 89 -3.83 3.36 -1.13
N ILE A 90 -5.14 3.07 -1.14
CA ILE A 90 -5.93 2.92 0.10
C ILE A 90 -5.31 1.83 0.99
N GLN A 91 -4.94 0.69 0.40
CA GLN A 91 -4.34 -0.42 1.13
C GLN A 91 -2.97 -0.05 1.71
N VAL A 92 -2.14 0.68 0.98
CA VAL A 92 -0.85 1.19 1.48
C VAL A 92 -1.05 2.20 2.61
N ILE A 93 -2.05 3.10 2.51
CA ILE A 93 -2.42 4.03 3.58
C ILE A 93 -2.79 3.27 4.84
N ASP A 94 -3.73 2.34 4.71
CA ASP A 94 -4.24 1.59 5.84
C ASP A 94 -3.10 0.82 6.51
N SER A 95 -2.22 0.22 5.70
CA SER A 95 -1.05 -0.52 6.16
C SER A 95 -0.08 0.34 6.96
N THR A 96 0.17 1.55 6.47
CA THR A 96 0.99 2.53 7.15
C THR A 96 0.35 2.94 8.48
N VAL A 97 -0.98 3.14 8.50
CA VAL A 97 -1.73 3.44 9.73
C VAL A 97 -1.63 2.31 10.75
N ASP A 98 -1.70 1.05 10.33
CA ASP A 98 -1.54 -0.12 11.23
C ASP A 98 -0.14 -0.16 11.86
N ILE A 99 0.91 0.09 11.07
CA ILE A 99 2.29 0.19 11.57
C ILE A 99 2.38 1.30 12.63
N PHE A 100 1.77 2.45 12.39
CA PHE A 100 1.71 3.54 13.37
C PHE A 100 0.92 3.18 14.63
N GLN A 101 -0.19 2.46 14.52
CA GLN A 101 -0.98 2.00 15.67
C GLN A 101 -0.20 1.02 16.54
N LEU A 102 0.60 0.16 15.91
CA LEU A 102 1.43 -0.85 16.57
C LEU A 102 2.82 -0.32 16.96
N ARG A 103 3.07 0.98 16.79
CA ARG A 103 4.36 1.64 17.06
C ARG A 103 4.96 1.25 18.40
N LYS A 104 4.19 1.33 19.49
CA LYS A 104 4.70 1.01 20.85
C LYS A 104 5.20 -0.43 20.97
N GLU A 105 4.56 -1.37 20.28
CA GLU A 105 4.93 -2.78 20.30
C GLU A 105 6.13 -3.05 19.39
N LEU A 106 6.17 -2.40 18.23
CA LEU A 106 7.32 -2.42 17.32
C LEU A 106 8.56 -1.78 17.94
N GLU A 107 8.40 -0.71 18.73
CA GLU A 107 9.48 -0.07 19.49
C GLU A 107 10.04 -0.99 20.57
N LYS A 108 9.17 -1.68 21.34
CA LYS A 108 9.59 -2.67 22.34
C LYS A 108 10.41 -3.81 21.73
N LYS A 109 10.05 -4.23 20.52
CA LYS A 109 10.78 -5.25 19.77
C LYS A 109 12.01 -4.72 19.03
N GLY A 110 12.25 -3.41 19.00
CA GLY A 110 13.36 -2.78 18.27
C GLY A 110 13.15 -2.67 16.76
N ILE A 111 12.02 -3.16 16.24
CA ILE A 111 11.66 -3.17 14.82
C ILE A 111 11.41 -1.75 14.32
N TRP A 112 10.78 -0.89 15.13
CA TRP A 112 10.45 0.49 14.74
C TRP A 112 11.67 1.29 14.25
N LYS A 113 12.82 1.14 14.91
CA LYS A 113 14.07 1.83 14.53
C LYS A 113 14.66 1.32 13.21
N VAL A 114 14.33 0.09 12.82
CA VAL A 114 14.74 -0.46 11.53
C VAL A 114 13.85 0.15 10.45
N ILE A 115 12.53 0.10 10.62
CA ILE A 115 11.54 0.67 9.68
C ILE A 115 11.77 2.17 9.46
N ALA A 116 11.91 2.95 10.55
CA ALA A 116 12.13 4.39 10.48
C ALA A 116 13.46 4.77 9.81
N GLY A 117 14.42 3.83 9.74
CA GLY A 117 15.71 4.03 9.10
C GLY A 117 15.82 3.43 7.70
N MET A 118 14.73 2.90 7.13
CA MET A 118 14.68 2.47 5.74
C MET A 118 14.72 3.69 4.80
N ASP A 119 15.39 3.54 3.67
CA ASP A 119 15.30 4.50 2.57
C ASP A 119 13.91 4.46 1.92
N GLU A 120 13.60 5.49 1.13
CA GLU A 120 12.28 5.69 0.52
C GLU A 120 11.86 4.51 -0.36
N ASP A 121 12.76 4.03 -1.23
CA ASP A 121 12.47 2.96 -2.19
C ASP A 121 12.19 1.64 -1.46
N ARG A 122 13.05 1.28 -0.49
CA ARG A 122 12.86 0.09 0.32
C ARG A 122 11.59 0.18 1.17
N LEU A 123 11.34 1.32 1.80
CA LEU A 123 10.13 1.50 2.62
C LEU A 123 8.87 1.35 1.76
N GLN A 124 8.87 1.90 0.55
CA GLN A 124 7.74 1.79 -0.37
C GLN A 124 7.49 0.34 -0.79
N GLU A 125 8.52 -0.38 -1.24
CA GLU A 125 8.40 -1.78 -1.65
C GLU A 125 7.79 -2.64 -0.53
N GLN A 126 8.27 -2.44 0.69
CA GLN A 126 7.83 -3.19 1.86
C GLN A 126 6.38 -2.85 2.25
N LEU A 127 5.96 -1.59 2.12
CA LEU A 127 4.57 -1.17 2.34
C LEU A 127 3.63 -1.73 1.27
N GLU A 128 4.08 -1.85 0.02
CA GLU A 128 3.30 -2.43 -1.07
C GLU A 128 3.11 -3.95 -0.89
N ILE A 129 4.16 -4.67 -0.50
CA ILE A 129 4.08 -6.10 -0.12
C ILE A 129 3.08 -6.28 1.03
N PHE A 130 3.22 -5.47 2.07
CA PHE A 130 2.35 -5.53 3.24
C PHE A 130 0.89 -5.22 2.89
N ALA A 131 0.63 -4.24 2.02
CA ALA A 131 -0.69 -3.91 1.52
C ALA A 131 -1.33 -5.08 0.75
N GLY A 132 -0.53 -5.82 -0.02
CA GLY A 132 -0.94 -7.06 -0.68
C GLY A 132 -1.41 -8.13 0.31
N GLU A 133 -0.62 -8.40 1.36
CA GLU A 133 -0.95 -9.41 2.38
C GLU A 133 -2.08 -9.00 3.33
N ARG A 134 -2.28 -7.70 3.57
CA ARG A 134 -3.39 -7.18 4.39
C ARG A 134 -4.76 -7.63 3.89
N LYS A 135 -4.90 -7.92 2.59
CA LYS A 135 -6.15 -8.41 1.98
C LYS A 135 -6.66 -9.70 2.64
N GLU A 136 -5.79 -10.46 3.33
CA GLU A 136 -6.08 -11.77 3.87
C GLU A 136 -6.16 -11.82 5.41
N ALA A 137 -5.62 -10.84 6.16
CA ALA A 137 -5.62 -10.88 7.63
C ALA A 137 -5.46 -9.49 8.30
N GLN A 138 -5.94 -9.38 9.54
CA GLN A 138 -5.60 -8.29 10.45
C GLN A 138 -4.18 -8.56 11.00
N LEU A 139 -3.18 -7.88 10.46
CA LEU A 139 -1.78 -8.25 10.64
C LEU A 139 -1.27 -7.93 12.06
N GLY A 140 -0.70 -8.95 12.71
CA GLY A 140 -0.05 -8.81 14.02
C GLY A 140 1.42 -8.37 13.91
N VAL A 141 1.98 -7.86 15.01
CA VAL A 141 3.36 -7.33 15.08
C VAL A 141 4.43 -8.32 14.60
N ASN A 142 4.25 -9.62 14.84
CA ASN A 142 5.21 -10.64 14.38
C ASN A 142 5.21 -10.77 12.86
N LYS A 143 4.02 -10.79 12.23
CA LYS A 143 3.88 -10.87 10.78
C LYS A 143 4.34 -9.58 10.11
N ILE A 144 4.12 -8.42 10.73
CA ILE A 144 4.71 -7.13 10.29
C ILE A 144 6.24 -7.23 10.26
N ALA A 145 6.87 -7.79 11.29
CA ALA A 145 8.33 -7.92 11.34
C ALA A 145 8.87 -8.80 10.21
N GLU A 146 8.21 -9.94 9.98
CA GLU A 146 8.54 -10.89 8.91
C GLU A 146 8.41 -10.26 7.54
N LEU A 147 7.30 -9.55 7.28
CA LEU A 147 7.02 -8.96 5.98
C LEU A 147 7.89 -7.78 5.64
N LEU A 148 8.35 -7.02 6.63
CA LEU A 148 9.23 -5.87 6.40
C LEU A 148 10.69 -6.27 6.14
N ASP A 149 10.95 -7.56 5.92
CA ASP A 149 12.27 -8.19 5.80
C ASP A 149 13.24 -7.68 6.89
N VAL A 150 12.68 -7.50 8.10
CA VAL A 150 13.42 -6.99 9.24
C VAL A 150 14.09 -8.19 9.89
N ASP A 151 15.31 -8.45 9.44
CA ASP A 151 16.12 -9.56 9.88
C ASP A 151 16.21 -9.59 11.42
N GLU A 152 15.89 -10.72 12.05
CA GLU A 152 15.86 -10.84 13.52
C GLU A 152 17.25 -10.54 14.13
N LEU A 153 18.29 -10.74 13.32
CA LEU A 153 19.68 -10.37 13.61
C LEU A 153 19.90 -8.85 13.55
N ASP A 154 19.29 -8.12 12.61
CA ASP A 154 19.37 -6.66 12.52
C ASP A 154 18.68 -5.96 13.70
N VAL A 155 17.55 -6.52 14.13
CA VAL A 155 16.83 -6.12 15.35
C VAL A 155 17.71 -6.29 16.59
N LYS A 156 18.51 -7.36 16.64
CA LYS A 156 19.46 -7.64 17.73
C LYS A 156 20.78 -6.85 17.58
N ALA A 157 21.20 -6.51 16.35
CA ALA A 157 22.47 -5.86 16.03
C ALA A 157 22.48 -4.36 16.34
N ARG A 158 21.32 -3.68 16.28
CA ARG A 158 21.20 -2.24 16.64
C ARG A 158 21.02 -1.97 18.14
N ARG A 159 21.42 -2.89 19.02
CA ARG A 159 21.49 -2.62 20.46
C ARG A 159 22.71 -1.73 20.75
N GLY A 160 22.42 -0.46 21.05
CA GLY A 160 23.40 0.61 21.26
C GLY A 160 24.42 0.35 22.39
N ALA A 161 25.28 1.34 22.65
CA ALA A 161 26.48 1.24 23.51
C ALA A 161 26.29 0.53 24.87
N GLY A 162 25.08 0.49 25.43
CA GLY A 162 24.75 -0.28 26.64
C GLY A 162 24.87 -1.80 26.49
N TYR A 163 24.56 -2.38 25.32
CA TYR A 163 24.72 -3.83 25.09
C TYR A 163 26.19 -4.22 24.94
N ARG A 164 26.99 -3.38 24.27
CA ARG A 164 28.46 -3.54 24.23
C ARG A 164 29.06 -3.48 25.63
N ARG A 165 28.69 -2.47 26.44
CA ARG A 165 29.12 -2.37 27.85
C ARG A 165 28.71 -3.56 28.71
N ALA A 166 27.47 -4.06 28.54
CA ALA A 166 27.00 -5.23 29.28
C ALA A 166 27.72 -6.52 28.84
N LYS A 167 27.98 -6.68 27.54
CA LYS A 167 28.73 -7.83 26.99
C LYS A 167 30.18 -7.80 27.46
N ASP A 168 30.83 -6.65 27.42
CA ASP A 168 32.21 -6.48 27.90
C ASP A 168 32.27 -6.74 29.41
N ALA A 169 31.35 -6.19 30.21
CA ALA A 169 31.28 -6.48 31.65
C ALA A 169 31.06 -7.97 31.97
N ILE A 170 30.25 -8.68 31.17
CA ILE A 170 30.02 -10.13 31.32
C ILE A 170 31.26 -10.95 30.92
N LEU A 171 31.96 -10.54 29.87
CA LEU A 171 33.20 -11.19 29.43
C LEU A 171 34.34 -10.96 30.44
N SER A 172 34.50 -9.73 30.92
CA SER A 172 35.46 -9.39 31.99
C SER A 172 35.16 -10.13 33.30
N ALA A 173 33.88 -10.27 33.68
CA ALA A 173 33.49 -11.06 34.85
C ALA A 173 33.73 -12.57 34.67
N LYS A 174 33.72 -13.08 33.43
CA LYS A 174 34.07 -14.48 33.12
C LYS A 174 35.57 -14.74 33.16
N GLU A 175 36.40 -13.76 32.78
CA GLU A 175 37.86 -13.86 32.90
C GLU A 175 38.32 -13.82 34.36
N ILE A 176 37.69 -12.99 35.20
CA ILE A 176 37.98 -12.91 36.64
C ILE A 176 37.64 -14.21 37.39
N LYS A 177 36.63 -14.98 36.93
CA LYS A 177 36.25 -16.28 37.53
C LYS A 177 37.08 -17.47 37.06
N ARG A 178 38.09 -17.27 36.19
CA ARG A 178 39.00 -18.32 35.71
C ARG A 178 40.38 -18.33 36.37
N VAL A 179 40.59 -17.48 37.38
CA VAL A 179 41.72 -17.51 38.32
C VAL A 179 41.17 -17.87 39.70
#